data_AF-A0A7V0S636-F1
#
_entry.id   AF-A0A7V0S636-F1
#
_cell.length_a   1.000
_cell.length_b   1.000
_cell.length_c   1.000
_cell.angle_alpha   90.00
_cell.angle_beta   90.00
_cell.angle_gamma   90.00
#
_symmetry.space_group_name_H-M   'P 1'
#
loop_
_entity.id
_entity.type
_entity.pdbx_description
1 polymer ?
#
loop_
_entity_poly.entity_id
_entity_poly.type
_entity_poly.pdbx_seq_one_letter_code
_entity_poly.pdbx_strand_id
1 'polypeptide(L)'
;MRKITIFLLVFTLMAMSQQETRIRQENTHFRTGPGSYYPMIGILIKEAVVTILEETAGWVKIRARDQEGWISKNALSADERKSSGIQEGIYFQSSKPVLISKASVSGAVKGFAQTYLEGKQVRSDFLNQYDIQYFQPEEYRRFRAETYRNRDSEKLSRRYRRIKIENRNPEINSYLEKMGFAVAAQIAAAGLDTDLLRLKYLNMVGSLIVENTPLYYYPFKFYILSDRRPVAYAAPNGMIFISQGLLNVIRNEAELAGVLGHEIAHVVQQHGYTEVMKRATRIIAEDAFAELEAESPAKFSDTELDQMALRMFEAATSRRQMEYELEADMLGTIYAYRAGYDPAALAAVLGRIETLTSRDFWHPESNWQYDAIAGRVAAVNRFVNAYLSKKPEWNVTYSRRFMEMLR
;
A
#
# COMPACT_ATOMS: atom_id res chain seq x y z
N MET A 1 20.89 -55.52 -23.45
CA MET A 1 19.67 -55.38 -22.65
C MET A 1 19.79 -54.13 -21.76
N ARG A 2 19.15 -53.02 -22.15
CA ARG A 2 19.17 -51.76 -21.38
C ARG A 2 18.09 -51.82 -20.30
N LYS A 3 18.47 -51.69 -19.03
CA LYS A 3 17.55 -51.60 -17.89
C LYS A 3 16.87 -50.23 -17.92
N ILE A 4 15.54 -50.22 -18.09
CA ILE A 4 14.70 -49.03 -17.94
C ILE A 4 14.32 -48.95 -16.46
N THR A 5 14.88 -47.98 -15.75
CA THR A 5 14.50 -47.67 -14.36
C THR A 5 13.31 -46.72 -14.41
N ILE A 6 12.12 -47.24 -14.12
CA ILE A 6 10.89 -46.46 -13.98
C ILE A 6 10.94 -45.76 -12.61
N PHE A 7 11.07 -44.44 -12.60
CA PHE A 7 10.87 -43.63 -11.39
C PHE A 7 9.37 -43.49 -11.14
N LEU A 8 8.86 -44.23 -10.16
CA LEU A 8 7.48 -44.07 -9.68
C LEU A 8 7.42 -42.81 -8.82
N LEU A 9 6.84 -41.73 -9.35
CA LEU A 9 6.61 -40.49 -8.61
C LEU A 9 5.40 -40.69 -7.70
N VAL A 10 5.63 -41.06 -6.45
CA VAL A 10 4.58 -41.19 -5.44
C VAL A 10 4.13 -39.78 -5.03
N PHE A 11 2.97 -39.35 -5.52
CA PHE A 11 2.26 -38.19 -4.98
C PHE A 11 1.59 -38.61 -3.67
N THR A 12 2.22 -38.34 -2.54
CA THR A 12 1.59 -38.50 -1.23
C THR A 12 0.59 -37.36 -1.04
N LEU A 13 -0.69 -37.63 -1.28
CA LEU A 13 -1.77 -36.76 -0.82
C LEU A 13 -1.80 -36.83 0.72
N MET A 14 -1.11 -35.89 1.37
CA MET A 14 -1.37 -35.61 2.78
C MET A 14 -2.78 -35.01 2.87
N ALA A 15 -3.71 -35.78 3.43
CA ALA A 15 -4.97 -35.22 3.93
C ALA A 15 -4.61 -34.24 5.07
N MET A 16 -4.52 -32.94 4.76
CA MET A 16 -4.44 -31.94 5.81
C MET A 16 -5.72 -32.03 6.63
N SER A 17 -5.56 -32.34 7.93
CA SER A 17 -6.60 -32.14 8.93
C SER A 17 -7.15 -30.72 8.75
N GLN A 18 -8.46 -30.61 8.53
CA GLN A 18 -9.16 -29.33 8.42
C GLN A 18 -9.08 -28.62 9.78
N GLN A 19 -8.01 -27.86 9.98
CA GLN A 19 -7.76 -27.13 11.21
C GLN A 19 -8.66 -25.89 11.24
N GLU A 20 -9.55 -25.83 12.23
CA GLU A 20 -10.27 -24.60 12.54
C GLU A 20 -9.34 -23.59 13.22
N THR A 21 -9.51 -22.32 12.87
CA THR A 21 -8.80 -21.19 13.48
C THR A 21 -9.69 -19.97 13.54
N ARG A 22 -9.23 -18.91 14.21
CA ARG A 22 -9.94 -17.63 14.33
C ARG A 22 -9.16 -16.52 13.65
N ILE A 23 -9.89 -15.65 12.95
CA ILE A 23 -9.35 -14.39 12.45
C ILE A 23 -8.96 -13.50 13.64
N ARG A 24 -7.75 -12.97 13.64
CA ARG A 24 -7.22 -12.08 14.68
C ARG A 24 -7.17 -10.62 14.27
N GLN A 25 -7.10 -10.36 12.96
CA GLN A 25 -7.03 -9.03 12.39
C GLN A 25 -8.43 -8.49 12.03
N GLU A 26 -8.70 -7.24 12.36
CA GLU A 26 -9.91 -6.55 11.92
C GLU A 26 -9.92 -6.33 10.40
N ASN A 27 -11.11 -6.27 9.81
CA ASN A 27 -11.30 -6.02 8.37
C ASN A 27 -10.46 -6.91 7.44
N THR A 28 -10.41 -8.22 7.73
CA THR A 28 -9.61 -9.17 6.94
C THR A 28 -10.20 -9.34 5.54
N HIS A 29 -9.45 -8.94 4.50
CA HIS A 29 -9.86 -9.11 3.10
C HIS A 29 -9.89 -10.59 2.69
N PHE A 30 -11.05 -11.07 2.25
CA PHE A 30 -11.27 -12.42 1.73
C PHE A 30 -11.40 -12.37 0.21
N ARG A 31 -10.54 -13.10 -0.50
CA ARG A 31 -10.32 -12.94 -1.95
C ARG A 31 -10.42 -14.24 -2.73
N THR A 32 -10.57 -14.10 -4.03
CA THR A 32 -10.63 -15.24 -4.97
C THR A 32 -9.27 -15.92 -5.21
N GLY A 33 -8.15 -15.29 -4.86
CA GLY A 33 -6.80 -15.83 -5.05
C GLY A 33 -5.74 -15.23 -4.11
N PRO A 34 -4.52 -15.81 -4.09
CA PRO A 34 -3.43 -15.42 -3.19
C PRO A 34 -2.71 -14.16 -3.71
N GLY A 35 -3.26 -12.99 -3.42
CA GLY A 35 -2.69 -11.69 -3.80
C GLY A 35 -3.66 -10.54 -3.54
N SER A 36 -3.15 -9.35 -3.18
CA SER A 36 -3.97 -8.16 -2.94
C SER A 36 -4.71 -7.66 -4.18
N TYR A 37 -4.23 -8.03 -5.37
CA TYR A 37 -4.82 -7.71 -6.67
C TYR A 37 -5.93 -8.67 -7.11
N TYR A 38 -6.16 -9.79 -6.40
CA TYR A 38 -7.29 -10.66 -6.72
C TYR A 38 -8.62 -10.02 -6.29
N PRO A 39 -9.70 -10.23 -7.06
CA PRO A 39 -11.03 -9.79 -6.70
C PRO A 39 -11.41 -10.19 -5.27
N MET A 40 -11.93 -9.22 -4.53
CA MET A 40 -12.45 -9.42 -3.17
C MET A 40 -13.83 -10.08 -3.22
N ILE A 41 -13.99 -11.12 -2.40
CA ILE A 41 -15.28 -11.79 -2.11
C ILE A 41 -16.01 -10.99 -1.03
N GLY A 42 -15.29 -10.63 0.03
CA GLY A 42 -15.81 -9.82 1.14
C GLY A 42 -14.77 -9.56 2.22
N ILE A 43 -15.25 -9.17 3.39
CA ILE A 43 -14.45 -8.90 4.59
C ILE A 43 -14.87 -9.84 5.71
N LEU A 44 -13.89 -10.49 6.34
CA LEU A 44 -14.09 -11.28 7.55
C LEU A 44 -13.80 -10.41 8.78
N ILE A 45 -14.69 -10.50 9.77
CA ILE A 45 -14.52 -9.80 11.05
C ILE A 45 -13.54 -10.56 11.96
N LYS A 46 -13.02 -9.85 12.97
CA LYS A 46 -12.23 -10.44 14.05
C LYS A 46 -13.03 -11.53 14.79
N GLU A 47 -12.33 -12.56 15.27
CA GLU A 47 -12.85 -13.76 15.93
C GLU A 47 -13.73 -14.69 15.06
N ALA A 48 -13.92 -14.36 13.78
CA ALA A 48 -14.57 -15.24 12.82
C ALA A 48 -13.85 -16.61 12.75
N VAL A 49 -14.62 -17.70 12.93
CA VAL A 49 -14.10 -19.07 12.84
C VAL A 49 -14.02 -19.49 11.38
N VAL A 50 -12.86 -19.98 10.96
CA VAL A 50 -12.59 -20.40 9.57
C VAL A 50 -11.80 -21.70 9.56
N THR A 51 -11.94 -22.47 8.49
CA THR A 51 -11.18 -23.73 8.29
C THR A 51 -10.03 -23.48 7.35
N ILE A 52 -8.81 -23.87 7.72
CA ILE A 52 -7.63 -23.80 6.84
C ILE A 52 -7.65 -24.95 5.84
N LEU A 53 -7.43 -24.63 4.56
CA LEU A 53 -7.40 -25.61 3.46
C LEU A 53 -6.00 -25.78 2.87
N GLU A 54 -5.29 -24.69 2.60
CA GLU A 54 -3.91 -24.70 2.08
C GLU A 54 -3.18 -23.40 2.42
N GLU A 55 -1.85 -23.43 2.40
CA GLU A 55 -1.00 -22.23 2.57
C GLU A 55 -0.04 -22.09 1.39
N THR A 56 0.16 -20.86 0.91
CA THR A 56 1.17 -20.56 -0.09
C THR A 56 1.71 -19.14 0.08
N ALA A 57 3.04 -19.00 0.18
CA ALA A 57 3.76 -17.72 0.09
C ALA A 57 3.10 -16.53 0.83
N GLY A 58 2.76 -16.69 2.11
CA GLY A 58 2.14 -15.63 2.93
C GLY A 58 0.60 -15.54 2.82
N TRP A 59 -0.03 -16.40 2.03
CA TRP A 59 -1.48 -16.50 1.88
C TRP A 59 -1.99 -17.82 2.41
N VAL A 60 -3.20 -17.81 2.94
CA VAL A 60 -3.90 -18.99 3.45
C VAL A 60 -5.23 -19.10 2.74
N LYS A 61 -5.47 -20.23 2.08
CA LYS A 61 -6.80 -20.55 1.58
C LYS A 61 -7.61 -21.11 2.74
N ILE A 62 -8.81 -20.57 2.90
CA ILE A 62 -9.71 -20.91 3.98
C ILE A 62 -11.12 -21.17 3.43
N ARG A 63 -11.89 -21.91 4.21
CA ARG A 63 -13.35 -22.00 4.08
C ARG A 63 -14.01 -21.16 5.16
N ALA A 64 -14.88 -20.25 4.76
CA ALA A 64 -15.73 -19.45 5.64
C ALA A 64 -17.19 -19.63 5.21
N ARG A 65 -18.01 -20.25 6.08
CA ARG A 65 -19.35 -20.76 5.71
C ARG A 65 -19.23 -21.71 4.50
N ASP A 66 -20.01 -21.48 3.45
CA ASP A 66 -20.04 -22.27 2.22
C ASP A 66 -19.14 -21.70 1.11
N GLN A 67 -18.24 -20.76 1.44
CA GLN A 67 -17.34 -20.13 0.47
C GLN A 67 -15.87 -20.42 0.77
N GLU A 68 -15.11 -20.70 -0.29
CA GLU A 68 -13.65 -20.81 -0.26
C GLU A 68 -13.00 -19.55 -0.85
N GLY A 69 -11.84 -19.20 -0.30
CA GLY A 69 -11.06 -18.08 -0.79
C GLY A 69 -9.79 -17.90 0.03
N TRP A 70 -9.13 -16.78 -0.16
CA TRP A 70 -7.79 -16.52 0.34
C TRP A 70 -7.76 -15.32 1.26
N ILE A 71 -6.99 -15.44 2.33
CA ILE A 71 -6.67 -14.36 3.28
C ILE A 71 -5.16 -14.24 3.44
N SER A 72 -4.71 -13.09 3.93
CA SER A 72 -3.34 -12.90 4.41
C SER A 72 -3.04 -13.84 5.57
N LYS A 73 -1.84 -14.42 5.63
CA LYS A 73 -1.41 -15.16 6.82
C LYS A 73 -1.34 -14.26 8.06
N ASN A 74 -1.09 -12.96 7.86
CA ASN A 74 -1.08 -11.98 8.95
C ASN A 74 -2.45 -11.87 9.64
N ALA A 75 -3.54 -12.24 8.97
CA ALA A 75 -4.87 -12.22 9.55
C ALA A 75 -5.06 -13.26 10.67
N LEU A 76 -4.20 -14.27 10.73
CA LEU A 76 -4.24 -15.35 11.72
C LEU A 76 -3.22 -15.17 12.85
N SER A 77 -2.19 -14.34 12.65
CA SER A 77 -1.22 -14.03 13.69
C SER A 77 -1.78 -12.96 14.65
N ALA A 78 -1.73 -13.24 15.95
CA ALA A 78 -1.82 -12.18 16.94
C ALA A 78 -0.49 -11.42 16.93
N ASP A 79 -0.54 -10.10 16.81
CA ASP A 79 0.57 -9.30 17.30
C ASP A 79 0.51 -9.40 18.83
N GLU A 80 1.51 -10.02 19.48
CA GLU A 80 1.59 -10.18 20.94
C GLU A 80 1.87 -8.84 21.66
N ARG A 81 1.24 -7.75 21.24
CA ARG A 81 1.23 -6.50 22.01
C ARG A 81 -0.06 -6.44 22.79
N LYS A 82 0.09 -6.56 24.11
CA LYS A 82 -0.92 -6.31 25.13
C LYS A 82 -1.76 -5.07 24.77
N SER A 83 -2.95 -5.26 24.22
CA SER A 83 -4.05 -4.34 24.53
C SER A 83 -4.56 -4.76 25.90
N SER A 84 -4.00 -4.19 26.96
CA SER A 84 -4.62 -4.21 28.27
C SER A 84 -5.90 -3.37 28.17
N GLY A 85 -7.01 -4.05 27.93
CA GLY A 85 -8.33 -3.46 27.82
C GLY A 85 -9.32 -4.60 27.74
N ILE A 86 -9.77 -5.07 28.90
CA ILE A 86 -10.89 -6.00 29.01
C ILE A 86 -12.09 -5.28 28.39
N GLN A 87 -12.61 -5.81 27.29
CA GLN A 87 -13.92 -5.44 26.78
C GLN A 87 -14.79 -6.70 26.79
N GLU A 88 -15.34 -6.99 27.96
CA GLU A 88 -16.58 -7.76 28.05
C GLU A 88 -17.73 -6.84 27.62
N GLY A 89 -18.45 -7.21 26.56
CA GLY A 89 -19.52 -6.36 26.04
C GLY A 89 -20.22 -6.89 24.80
N ILE A 90 -20.98 -7.98 24.99
CA ILE A 90 -22.09 -8.46 24.15
C ILE A 90 -21.73 -8.83 22.70
N TYR A 91 -21.14 -10.02 22.51
CA TYR A 91 -21.31 -10.78 21.27
C TYR A 91 -22.23 -11.98 21.55
N PHE A 92 -23.42 -11.94 20.96
CA PHE A 92 -24.34 -13.07 20.91
C PHE A 92 -23.63 -14.33 20.38
N GLN A 93 -23.93 -15.46 21.02
CA GLN A 93 -23.65 -16.82 20.55
C GLN A 93 -24.00 -16.95 19.04
N SER A 94 -22.98 -16.94 18.19
CA SER A 94 -23.06 -17.41 16.82
C SER A 94 -21.68 -17.86 16.37
N SER A 95 -21.49 -19.17 16.32
CA SER A 95 -20.30 -19.90 15.87
C SER A 95 -20.01 -19.79 14.37
N LYS A 96 -20.65 -18.86 13.64
CA LYS A 96 -20.49 -18.70 12.19
C LYS A 96 -19.66 -17.46 11.87
N PRO A 97 -18.65 -17.56 10.98
CA PRO A 97 -17.88 -16.39 10.54
C PRO A 97 -18.83 -15.35 9.96
N VAL A 98 -18.72 -14.08 10.34
CA VAL A 98 -19.47 -12.99 9.70
C VAL A 98 -18.67 -12.51 8.50
N LEU A 99 -19.22 -12.74 7.31
CA LEU A 99 -18.71 -12.24 6.04
C LEU A 99 -19.52 -11.01 5.62
N ILE A 100 -18.86 -9.87 5.55
CA ILE A 100 -19.43 -8.64 4.99
C ILE A 100 -19.18 -8.65 3.49
N SER A 101 -20.22 -8.50 2.67
CA SER A 101 -20.08 -8.55 1.22
C SER A 101 -19.28 -7.36 0.66
N LYS A 102 -18.56 -7.54 -0.45
CA LYS A 102 -17.90 -6.44 -1.17
C LYS A 102 -18.88 -5.30 -1.49
N ALA A 103 -20.11 -5.63 -1.90
CA ALA A 103 -21.14 -4.64 -2.21
C ALA A 103 -21.50 -3.76 -1.01
N SER A 104 -21.58 -4.34 0.19
CA SER A 104 -21.85 -3.61 1.43
C SER A 104 -20.69 -2.65 1.78
N VAL A 105 -19.44 -3.08 1.58
CA VAL A 105 -18.26 -2.24 1.82
C VAL A 105 -18.21 -1.08 0.83
N SER A 106 -18.32 -1.35 -0.47
CA SER A 106 -18.38 -0.28 -1.48
C SER A 106 -19.57 0.66 -1.26
N GLY A 107 -20.72 0.15 -0.81
CA GLY A 107 -21.89 0.96 -0.46
C GLY A 107 -21.65 1.90 0.73
N ALA A 108 -21.01 1.40 1.79
CA ALA A 108 -20.66 2.22 2.96
C ALA A 108 -19.63 3.30 2.62
N VAL A 109 -18.61 2.97 1.81
CA VAL A 109 -17.61 3.94 1.34
C VAL A 109 -18.26 4.98 0.42
N LYS A 110 -19.14 4.57 -0.51
CA LYS A 110 -19.87 5.49 -1.38
C LYS A 110 -20.84 6.38 -0.62
N GLY A 111 -21.52 5.85 0.39
CA GLY A 111 -22.40 6.64 1.27
C GLY A 111 -21.62 7.69 2.03
N PHE A 112 -20.52 7.29 2.68
CA PHE A 112 -19.60 8.24 3.32
C PHE A 112 -19.06 9.26 2.31
N ALA A 113 -18.65 8.81 1.13
CA ALA A 113 -18.17 9.70 0.09
C ALA A 113 -19.23 10.71 -0.34
N GLN A 114 -20.46 10.28 -0.60
CA GLN A 114 -21.53 11.18 -1.00
C GLN A 114 -21.79 12.25 0.06
N THR A 115 -21.83 11.87 1.34
CA THR A 115 -21.96 12.81 2.46
C THR A 115 -20.74 13.73 2.59
N TYR A 116 -19.53 13.19 2.49
CA TYR A 116 -18.29 13.96 2.63
C TYR A 116 -18.10 15.00 1.51
N LEU A 117 -18.51 14.64 0.29
CA LEU A 117 -18.37 15.46 -0.92
C LEU A 117 -19.55 16.42 -1.11
N GLU A 118 -20.63 16.28 -0.33
CA GLU A 118 -21.77 17.19 -0.39
C GLU A 118 -21.31 18.63 -0.06
N GLY A 119 -21.57 19.56 -0.98
CA GLY A 119 -21.11 20.95 -0.88
C GLY A 119 -19.62 21.18 -1.20
N LYS A 120 -18.83 20.13 -1.46
CA LYS A 120 -17.42 20.25 -1.89
C LYS A 120 -17.33 20.05 -3.41
N GLN A 121 -16.54 20.86 -4.12
CA GLN A 121 -16.33 20.73 -5.58
C GLN A 121 -15.42 19.53 -5.91
N VAL A 122 -15.82 18.33 -5.50
CA VAL A 122 -15.05 17.13 -5.84
C VAL A 122 -15.60 16.52 -7.12
N ARG A 123 -14.67 16.22 -8.03
CA ARG A 123 -14.99 15.66 -9.34
C ARG A 123 -15.53 14.23 -9.18
N SER A 124 -16.61 13.93 -9.90
CA SER A 124 -17.26 12.61 -9.90
C SER A 124 -16.40 11.49 -10.53
N ASP A 125 -15.36 11.86 -11.28
CA ASP A 125 -14.42 10.93 -11.90
C ASP A 125 -13.64 10.08 -10.88
N PHE A 126 -13.32 10.61 -9.70
CA PHE A 126 -12.67 9.85 -8.65
C PHE A 126 -13.52 8.67 -8.17
N LEU A 127 -14.83 8.88 -7.97
CA LEU A 127 -15.75 7.81 -7.58
C LEU A 127 -15.89 6.74 -8.66
N ASN A 128 -15.87 7.15 -9.93
CA ASN A 128 -15.94 6.23 -11.06
C ASN A 128 -14.69 5.35 -11.16
N GLN A 129 -13.52 5.89 -10.81
CA GLN A 129 -12.26 5.17 -10.83
C GLN A 129 -12.02 4.31 -9.56
N TYR A 130 -12.61 4.69 -8.42
CA TYR A 130 -12.36 4.02 -7.14
C TYR A 130 -12.65 2.51 -7.18
N ASP A 131 -13.74 2.06 -7.79
CA ASP A 131 -14.13 0.64 -7.79
C ASP A 131 -13.55 -0.17 -8.98
N ILE A 132 -12.75 0.46 -9.86
CA ILE A 132 -12.23 -0.20 -11.05
C ILE A 132 -11.21 -1.27 -10.67
N GLN A 133 -11.39 -2.47 -11.21
CA GLN A 133 -10.34 -3.48 -11.27
C GLN A 133 -9.51 -3.25 -12.54
N TYR A 134 -8.34 -2.64 -12.39
CA TYR A 134 -7.53 -2.20 -13.53
C TYR A 134 -6.93 -3.32 -14.37
N PHE A 135 -6.74 -4.51 -13.79
CA PHE A 135 -6.22 -5.68 -14.49
C PHE A 135 -6.77 -6.99 -13.94
N GLN A 136 -6.76 -8.00 -14.79
CA GLN A 136 -7.04 -9.38 -14.42
C GLN A 136 -5.78 -10.04 -13.83
N PRO A 137 -5.94 -11.01 -12.91
CA PRO A 137 -4.80 -11.72 -12.32
C PRO A 137 -3.84 -12.31 -13.35
N GLU A 138 -4.35 -12.80 -14.49
CA GLU A 138 -3.51 -13.34 -15.57
C GLU A 138 -2.66 -12.27 -16.27
N GLU A 139 -3.20 -11.07 -16.48
CA GLU A 139 -2.42 -9.95 -17.03
C GLU A 139 -1.24 -9.62 -16.12
N TYR A 140 -1.48 -9.57 -14.81
CA TYR A 140 -0.44 -9.31 -13.83
C TYR A 140 0.58 -10.45 -13.71
N ARG A 141 0.15 -11.72 -13.79
CA ARG A 141 1.07 -12.87 -13.85
C ARG A 141 2.03 -12.75 -15.03
N ARG A 142 1.54 -12.37 -16.22
CA ARG A 142 2.38 -12.15 -17.40
C ARG A 142 3.32 -10.97 -17.22
N PHE A 143 2.84 -9.84 -16.70
CA PHE A 143 3.67 -8.68 -16.37
C PHE A 143 4.81 -9.07 -15.43
N ARG A 144 4.48 -9.77 -14.33
CA ARG A 144 5.44 -10.25 -13.34
C ARG A 144 6.47 -11.21 -13.95
N ALA A 145 6.02 -12.17 -14.77
CA ALA A 145 6.91 -13.12 -15.45
C ALA A 145 7.84 -12.44 -16.44
N GLU A 146 7.36 -11.44 -17.18
CA GLU A 146 8.20 -10.61 -18.04
C GLU A 146 9.21 -9.81 -17.23
N THR A 147 8.79 -9.18 -16.13
CA THR A 147 9.69 -8.47 -15.24
C THR A 147 10.80 -9.42 -14.82
N TYR A 148 10.50 -10.61 -14.31
CA TYR A 148 11.53 -11.57 -13.92
C TYR A 148 12.09 -12.45 -15.05
N ARG A 149 11.96 -12.05 -16.33
CA ARG A 149 12.41 -12.89 -17.46
C ARG A 149 13.88 -13.30 -17.29
N ASN A 150 14.15 -14.59 -17.47
CA ASN A 150 15.47 -15.22 -17.28
C ASN A 150 16.03 -15.14 -15.85
N ARG A 151 15.19 -14.83 -14.85
CA ARG A 151 15.57 -14.72 -13.45
C ARG A 151 14.61 -15.53 -12.57
N ASP A 152 15.17 -16.14 -11.52
CA ASP A 152 14.37 -16.84 -10.52
C ASP A 152 13.83 -15.83 -9.50
N SER A 153 12.56 -15.46 -9.65
CA SER A 153 11.88 -14.48 -8.78
C SER A 153 11.91 -14.88 -7.31
N GLU A 154 11.94 -16.18 -7.00
CA GLU A 154 11.94 -16.68 -5.64
C GLU A 154 13.34 -16.56 -5.02
N LYS A 155 14.40 -16.86 -5.77
CA LYS A 155 15.80 -16.62 -5.34
C LYS A 155 16.08 -15.13 -5.13
N LEU A 156 15.59 -14.26 -6.02
CA LEU A 156 15.68 -12.80 -5.86
C LEU A 156 14.97 -12.35 -4.59
N SER A 157 13.69 -12.70 -4.45
CA SER A 157 12.89 -12.36 -3.28
C SER A 157 13.50 -12.86 -1.97
N ARG A 158 13.99 -14.10 -1.90
CA ARG A 158 14.65 -14.64 -0.69
C ARG A 158 15.93 -13.89 -0.34
N ARG A 159 16.73 -13.51 -1.34
CA ARG A 159 17.96 -12.75 -1.13
C ARG A 159 17.65 -11.36 -0.56
N TYR A 160 16.69 -10.67 -1.15
CA TYR A 160 16.34 -9.30 -0.76
C TYR A 160 15.51 -9.22 0.53
N ARG A 161 14.83 -10.31 0.91
CA ARG A 161 14.17 -10.45 2.23
C ARG A 161 15.14 -10.48 3.42
N ARG A 162 16.45 -10.70 3.19
CA ARG A 162 17.46 -10.68 4.26
C ARG A 162 17.75 -9.28 4.80
N ILE A 163 17.41 -8.25 4.03
CA ILE A 163 17.53 -6.86 4.48
C ILE A 163 16.40 -6.63 5.49
N LYS A 164 16.67 -6.88 6.78
CA LYS A 164 15.70 -6.61 7.85
C LYS A 164 15.76 -5.13 8.21
N ILE A 165 14.59 -4.51 8.29
CA ILE A 165 14.43 -3.11 8.64
C ILE A 165 13.19 -3.04 9.51
N GLU A 166 13.21 -2.15 10.50
CA GLU A 166 12.11 -1.90 11.39
C GLU A 166 10.96 -1.24 10.61
N ASN A 167 10.03 -2.09 10.18
CA ASN A 167 8.76 -1.63 9.68
C ASN A 167 7.84 -1.47 10.88
N ARG A 168 6.96 -0.47 10.84
CA ARG A 168 5.83 -0.46 11.76
C ARG A 168 4.92 -1.63 11.43
N ASN A 169 4.13 -2.06 12.42
CA ASN A 169 2.96 -2.89 12.13
C ASN A 169 1.76 -1.94 11.97
N PRO A 170 1.41 -1.53 10.74
CA PRO A 170 0.36 -0.54 10.53
C PRO A 170 -0.99 -1.09 10.96
N GLU A 171 -1.65 -0.38 11.87
CA GLU A 171 -3.05 -0.65 12.21
C GLU A 171 -3.97 -0.20 11.08
N ILE A 172 -4.68 -1.15 10.47
CA ILE A 172 -5.69 -0.86 9.44
C ILE A 172 -7.06 -1.02 10.10
N ASN A 173 -7.77 0.09 10.28
CA ASN A 173 -9.12 0.11 10.85
C ASN A 173 -10.06 0.96 9.97
N SER A 174 -11.35 0.93 10.28
CA SER A 174 -12.38 1.61 9.48
C SER A 174 -12.26 3.14 9.48
N TYR A 175 -11.67 3.74 10.52
CA TYR A 175 -11.42 5.17 10.58
C TYR A 175 -10.31 5.59 9.62
N LEU A 176 -9.20 4.85 9.58
CA LEU A 176 -8.10 5.08 8.64
C LEU A 176 -8.57 4.99 7.18
N GLU A 177 -9.46 4.04 6.89
CA GLU A 177 -10.09 3.90 5.57
C GLU A 177 -10.93 5.13 5.17
N LYS A 178 -11.80 5.61 6.08
CA LYS A 178 -12.64 6.79 5.84
C LYS A 178 -11.80 8.06 5.67
N MET A 179 -10.86 8.30 6.58
CA MET A 179 -9.96 9.45 6.49
C MET A 179 -9.09 9.38 5.24
N GLY A 180 -8.56 8.20 4.91
CA GLY A 180 -7.80 8.00 3.68
C GLY A 180 -8.62 8.27 2.43
N PHE A 181 -9.89 7.86 2.41
CA PHE A 181 -10.81 8.20 1.32
C PHE A 181 -11.00 9.72 1.19
N ALA A 182 -11.27 10.41 2.31
CA ALA A 182 -11.47 11.85 2.34
C ALA A 182 -10.23 12.63 1.85
N VAL A 183 -9.03 12.22 2.29
CA VAL A 183 -7.75 12.77 1.81
C VAL A 183 -7.56 12.52 0.31
N ALA A 184 -7.81 11.29 -0.14
CA ALA A 184 -7.69 10.91 -1.55
C ALA A 184 -8.64 11.70 -2.44
N ALA A 185 -9.87 11.95 -1.99
CA ALA A 185 -10.85 12.75 -2.71
C ALA A 185 -10.39 14.22 -2.88
N GLN A 186 -9.76 14.80 -1.85
CA GLN A 186 -9.18 16.15 -1.94
C GLN A 186 -7.98 16.19 -2.89
N ILE A 187 -7.08 15.20 -2.84
CA ILE A 187 -5.94 15.09 -3.78
C ILE A 187 -6.46 14.96 -5.23
N ALA A 188 -7.48 14.13 -5.45
CA ALA A 188 -8.07 13.89 -6.76
C ALA A 188 -8.81 15.11 -7.34
N ALA A 189 -9.10 16.15 -6.55
CA ALA A 189 -9.72 17.37 -7.03
C ALA A 189 -8.87 18.09 -8.11
N ALA A 190 -7.55 17.83 -8.16
CA ALA A 190 -6.66 18.28 -9.23
C ALA A 190 -6.97 17.63 -10.61
N GLY A 191 -7.88 16.66 -10.65
CA GLY A 191 -8.29 15.90 -11.83
C GLY A 191 -7.43 14.66 -12.05
N LEU A 192 -8.04 13.62 -12.62
CA LEU A 192 -7.40 12.33 -12.87
C LEU A 192 -7.28 12.03 -14.36
N ASP A 193 -6.18 11.39 -14.73
CA ASP A 193 -6.08 10.69 -16.02
C ASP A 193 -7.16 9.61 -16.10
N THR A 194 -7.69 9.38 -17.30
CA THR A 194 -8.76 8.40 -17.54
C THR A 194 -8.33 7.29 -18.50
N ASP A 195 -7.09 7.34 -18.99
CA ASP A 195 -6.54 6.28 -19.83
C ASP A 195 -6.32 4.99 -19.02
N LEU A 196 -7.17 4.01 -19.30
CA LEU A 196 -7.16 2.73 -18.62
C LEU A 196 -5.89 1.91 -18.89
N LEU A 197 -5.17 2.12 -20.00
CA LEU A 197 -3.91 1.42 -20.28
C LEU A 197 -2.80 1.96 -19.38
N ARG A 198 -2.70 3.29 -19.24
CA ARG A 198 -1.75 3.96 -18.34
C ARG A 198 -2.00 3.56 -16.89
N LEU A 199 -3.26 3.62 -16.44
CA LEU A 199 -3.66 3.24 -15.09
C LEU A 199 -3.44 1.75 -14.81
N LYS A 200 -3.75 0.88 -15.79
CA LYS A 200 -3.46 -0.57 -15.70
C LYS A 200 -1.99 -0.83 -15.45
N TYR A 201 -1.13 -0.26 -16.28
CA TYR A 201 0.32 -0.44 -16.15
C TYR A 201 0.85 0.09 -14.82
N LEU A 202 0.44 1.30 -14.43
CA LEU A 202 0.81 1.90 -13.15
C LEU A 202 0.43 0.98 -11.97
N ASN A 203 -0.80 0.45 -11.96
CA ASN A 203 -1.27 -0.42 -10.89
C ASN A 203 -0.55 -1.79 -10.90
N MET A 204 -0.11 -2.31 -12.05
CA MET A 204 0.72 -3.53 -12.09
C MET A 204 2.12 -3.29 -11.53
N VAL A 205 2.79 -2.18 -11.88
CA VAL A 205 4.08 -1.81 -11.29
C VAL A 205 3.96 -1.63 -9.78
N GLY A 206 2.96 -0.87 -9.32
CA GLY A 206 2.68 -0.66 -7.91
C GLY A 206 2.39 -1.95 -7.14
N SER A 207 1.58 -2.86 -7.71
CA SER A 207 1.26 -4.15 -7.09
C SER A 207 2.50 -5.03 -6.88
N LEU A 208 3.44 -5.00 -7.83
CA LEU A 208 4.70 -5.74 -7.71
C LEU A 208 5.56 -5.25 -6.55
N ILE A 209 5.52 -3.94 -6.27
CA ILE A 209 6.25 -3.34 -5.14
C ILE A 209 5.55 -3.69 -3.83
N VAL A 210 4.22 -3.56 -3.77
CA VAL A 210 3.40 -3.86 -2.58
C VAL A 210 3.59 -5.31 -2.10
N GLU A 211 3.70 -6.28 -3.02
CA GLU A 211 4.01 -7.70 -2.70
C GLU A 211 5.29 -7.87 -1.87
N ASN A 212 6.20 -6.89 -1.92
CA ASN A 212 7.49 -6.92 -1.25
C ASN A 212 7.54 -6.04 0.03
N THR A 213 6.37 -5.71 0.58
CA THR A 213 6.19 -4.92 1.80
C THR A 213 5.47 -5.71 2.90
N PRO A 214 5.48 -5.24 4.17
CA PRO A 214 4.63 -5.80 5.22
C PRO A 214 3.13 -5.74 4.91
N LEU A 215 2.71 -4.81 4.05
CA LEU A 215 1.32 -4.61 3.60
C LEU A 215 0.99 -5.36 2.30
N TYR A 216 1.65 -6.47 1.99
CA TYR A 216 1.42 -7.28 0.77
C TYR A 216 -0.04 -7.70 0.54
N TYR A 217 -0.87 -7.68 1.58
CA TYR A 217 -2.29 -8.04 1.55
C TYR A 217 -3.25 -6.85 1.35
N TYR A 218 -2.74 -5.63 1.49
CA TYR A 218 -3.52 -4.41 1.49
C TYR A 218 -3.80 -3.92 0.06
N PRO A 219 -5.02 -3.44 -0.28
CA PRO A 219 -5.44 -3.12 -1.64
C PRO A 219 -5.00 -1.70 -2.04
N PHE A 220 -3.71 -1.50 -2.22
CA PHE A 220 -3.19 -0.25 -2.78
C PHE A 220 -3.81 0.04 -4.16
N LYS A 221 -4.07 1.32 -4.42
CA LYS A 221 -4.57 1.81 -5.71
C LYS A 221 -3.72 2.97 -6.17
N PHE A 222 -3.40 3.00 -7.45
CA PHE A 222 -2.51 3.99 -8.03
C PHE A 222 -3.24 4.80 -9.09
N TYR A 223 -3.11 6.13 -9.02
CA TYR A 223 -3.79 7.06 -9.91
C TYR A 223 -2.80 8.05 -10.50
N ILE A 224 -3.15 8.59 -11.67
CA ILE A 224 -2.39 9.64 -12.32
C ILE A 224 -3.15 10.96 -12.18
N LEU A 225 -2.55 11.97 -11.56
CA LEU A 225 -3.12 13.32 -11.46
C LEU A 225 -2.85 14.09 -12.75
N SER A 226 -3.82 14.87 -13.20
CA SER A 226 -3.69 15.81 -14.33
C SER A 226 -2.74 16.99 -14.04
N ASP A 227 -2.26 17.11 -12.81
CA ASP A 227 -1.30 18.12 -12.37
C ASP A 227 0.00 18.07 -13.20
N ARG A 228 0.50 19.24 -13.61
CA ARG A 228 1.74 19.39 -14.38
C ARG A 228 2.97 19.65 -13.51
N ARG A 229 2.78 19.91 -12.21
CA ARG A 229 3.86 19.98 -11.22
C ARG A 229 4.40 18.58 -10.94
N PRO A 230 5.70 18.38 -10.67
CA PRO A 230 6.29 17.06 -10.44
C PRO A 230 6.04 16.54 -9.01
N VAL A 231 4.79 16.27 -8.67
CA VAL A 231 4.37 15.84 -7.33
C VAL A 231 3.87 14.39 -7.31
N ALA A 232 3.97 13.75 -6.15
CA ALA A 232 3.31 12.49 -5.84
C ALA A 232 2.81 12.53 -4.39
N TYR A 233 1.71 11.85 -4.10
CA TYR A 233 1.09 11.87 -2.77
C TYR A 233 0.56 10.49 -2.40
N ALA A 234 0.60 10.19 -1.10
CA ALA A 234 0.03 8.98 -0.53
C ALA A 234 -1.07 9.32 0.49
N ALA A 235 -2.26 8.79 0.27
CA ALA A 235 -3.32 8.79 1.25
C ALA A 235 -3.13 7.63 2.26
N PRO A 236 -3.53 7.80 3.53
CA PRO A 236 -3.35 6.79 4.58
C PRO A 236 -3.92 5.40 4.27
N ASN A 237 -4.92 5.28 3.40
CA ASN A 237 -5.53 4.02 3.01
C ASN A 237 -4.92 3.39 1.75
N GLY A 238 -3.67 3.71 1.42
CA GLY A 238 -2.94 3.05 0.33
C GLY A 238 -3.31 3.54 -1.07
N MET A 239 -4.01 4.66 -1.19
CA MET A 239 -4.14 5.34 -2.49
C MET A 239 -2.93 6.21 -2.74
N ILE A 240 -2.28 5.99 -3.88
CA ILE A 240 -1.09 6.72 -4.29
C ILE A 240 -1.40 7.46 -5.58
N PHE A 241 -1.00 8.71 -5.63
CA PHE A 241 -1.23 9.63 -6.72
C PHE A 241 0.11 10.07 -7.28
N ILE A 242 0.28 9.97 -8.59
CA ILE A 242 1.46 10.49 -9.30
C ILE A 242 1.01 11.49 -10.36
N SER A 243 1.62 12.67 -10.40
CA SER A 243 1.27 13.69 -11.40
C SER A 243 1.79 13.37 -12.80
N GLN A 244 1.11 13.88 -13.84
CA GLN A 244 1.66 13.94 -15.20
C GLN A 244 3.01 14.67 -15.21
N GLY A 245 3.14 15.73 -14.41
CA GLY A 245 4.40 16.46 -14.22
C GLY A 245 5.55 15.53 -13.82
N LEU A 246 5.34 14.66 -12.82
CA LEU A 246 6.38 13.76 -12.33
C LEU A 246 6.66 12.63 -13.33
N LEU A 247 5.63 12.09 -13.99
CA LEU A 247 5.81 11.11 -15.06
C LEU A 247 6.68 11.63 -16.22
N ASN A 248 6.63 12.93 -16.50
CA ASN A 248 7.50 13.56 -17.51
C ASN A 248 8.98 13.64 -17.08
N VAL A 249 9.27 13.63 -15.77
CA VAL A 249 10.63 13.60 -15.22
C VAL A 249 11.21 12.17 -15.23
N ILE A 250 10.36 11.17 -14.99
CA ILE A 250 10.72 9.75 -14.97
C ILE A 250 11.07 9.26 -16.39
N ARG A 251 12.15 8.48 -16.51
CA ARG A 251 12.71 7.97 -17.78
C ARG A 251 12.50 6.47 -18.00
N ASN A 252 12.21 5.70 -16.95
CA ASN A 252 12.06 4.26 -17.04
C ASN A 252 11.22 3.69 -15.89
N GLU A 253 10.91 2.40 -15.95
CA GLU A 253 10.05 1.71 -14.98
C GLU A 253 10.70 1.58 -13.59
N ALA A 254 12.02 1.43 -13.48
CA ALA A 254 12.69 1.40 -12.18
C ALA A 254 12.59 2.73 -11.45
N GLU A 255 12.68 3.84 -12.18
CA GLU A 255 12.49 5.17 -11.63
C GLU A 255 11.06 5.39 -11.15
N LEU A 256 10.07 4.94 -11.94
CA LEU A 256 8.67 4.88 -11.50
C LEU A 256 8.54 4.03 -10.23
N ALA A 257 9.17 2.86 -10.20
CA ALA A 257 9.13 1.96 -9.05
C ALA A 257 9.81 2.56 -7.81
N GLY A 258 10.89 3.33 -7.97
CA GLY A 258 11.55 4.05 -6.89
C GLY A 258 10.62 5.08 -6.25
N VAL A 259 9.92 5.89 -7.07
CA VAL A 259 8.95 6.88 -6.59
C VAL A 259 7.75 6.20 -5.93
N LEU A 260 7.16 5.18 -6.57
CA LEU A 260 6.05 4.45 -5.98
C LEU A 260 6.47 3.75 -4.68
N GLY A 261 7.68 3.19 -4.62
CA GLY A 261 8.24 2.60 -3.41
C GLY A 261 8.33 3.60 -2.26
N HIS A 262 8.78 4.82 -2.55
CA HIS A 262 8.82 5.92 -1.57
C HIS A 262 7.42 6.25 -1.03
N GLU A 263 6.42 6.43 -1.90
CA GLU A 263 5.04 6.70 -1.48
C GLU A 263 4.42 5.52 -0.70
N ILE A 264 4.69 4.28 -1.12
CA ILE A 264 4.27 3.08 -0.38
C ILE A 264 4.90 3.07 1.02
N ALA A 265 6.15 3.48 1.18
CA ALA A 265 6.81 3.55 2.48
C ALA A 265 6.14 4.53 3.43
N HIS A 266 5.65 5.67 2.95
CA HIS A 266 4.86 6.58 3.79
C HIS A 266 3.57 5.95 4.32
N VAL A 267 2.91 5.10 3.53
CA VAL A 267 1.71 4.37 3.97
C VAL A 267 2.09 3.26 4.96
N VAL A 268 3.10 2.45 4.65
CA VAL A 268 3.56 1.35 5.51
C VAL A 268 3.99 1.86 6.89
N GLN A 269 4.71 2.99 6.94
CA GLN A 269 5.15 3.60 8.19
C GLN A 269 4.11 4.55 8.82
N GLN A 270 2.94 4.70 8.20
CA GLN A 270 1.86 5.57 8.67
C GLN A 270 2.34 7.00 8.99
N HIS A 271 3.22 7.58 8.16
CA HIS A 271 3.84 8.88 8.43
C HIS A 271 2.80 10.00 8.56
N GLY A 272 1.85 10.08 7.62
CA GLY A 272 0.78 11.10 7.67
C GLY A 272 -0.12 10.95 8.90
N TYR A 273 -0.50 9.73 9.26
CA TYR A 273 -1.28 9.47 10.48
C TYR A 273 -0.51 9.82 11.74
N THR A 274 0.75 9.38 11.84
CA THR A 274 1.62 9.66 12.99
C THR A 274 1.84 11.15 13.19
N GLU A 275 2.05 11.90 12.11
CA GLU A 275 2.26 13.35 12.17
C GLU A 275 1.03 14.08 12.71
N VAL A 276 -0.15 13.74 12.19
CA VAL A 276 -1.41 14.34 12.64
C VAL A 276 -1.73 13.95 14.09
N MET A 277 -1.55 12.68 14.46
CA MET A 277 -1.82 12.23 15.83
C MET A 277 -0.86 12.86 16.86
N LYS A 278 0.44 12.98 16.54
CA LYS A 278 1.40 13.68 17.42
C LYS A 278 1.00 15.15 17.63
N ARG A 279 0.49 15.82 16.60
CA ARG A 279 -0.02 17.20 16.70
C ARG A 279 -1.30 17.27 17.51
N ALA A 280 -2.24 16.35 17.30
CA ALA A 280 -3.49 16.28 18.04
C ALA A 280 -3.25 16.02 19.55
N THR A 281 -2.35 15.10 19.90
CA THR A 281 -1.95 14.88 21.31
C THR A 281 -1.27 16.10 21.92
N ARG A 282 -0.56 16.91 21.14
CA ARG A 282 0.06 18.15 21.64
C ARG A 282 -0.97 19.23 21.90
N ILE A 283 -1.96 19.38 21.01
CA ILE A 283 -3.08 20.31 21.19
C ILE A 283 -3.91 19.89 22.41
N ILE A 284 -4.23 18.59 22.53
CA ILE A 284 -4.92 18.07 23.71
C ILE A 284 -4.06 18.24 24.97
N ALA A 285 -2.73 18.11 24.93
CA ALA A 285 -1.89 18.36 26.10
C ALA A 285 -1.75 19.85 26.46
N GLU A 286 -1.83 20.74 25.47
CA GLU A 286 -1.88 22.20 25.65
C GLU A 286 -3.26 22.62 26.21
N ASP A 287 -4.35 21.94 25.82
CA ASP A 287 -5.71 22.11 26.34
C ASP A 287 -6.00 21.29 27.61
N ALA A 288 -5.23 20.25 27.93
CA ALA A 288 -5.41 19.37 29.10
C ALA A 288 -4.87 19.98 30.40
N PHE A 289 -4.35 21.21 30.35
CA PHE A 289 -4.38 22.09 31.52
C PHE A 289 -5.80 22.56 31.88
N ALA A 290 -6.81 22.28 31.05
CA ALA A 290 -8.23 22.57 31.29
C ALA A 290 -9.13 21.32 31.45
N GLU A 291 -8.77 20.13 30.97
CA GLU A 291 -9.68 18.97 31.06
C GLU A 291 -8.95 17.61 31.13
N LEU A 292 -8.68 17.18 32.36
CA LEU A 292 -8.35 15.80 32.72
C LEU A 292 -9.67 15.02 32.89
N GLU A 293 -10.16 14.35 31.84
CA GLU A 293 -11.02 13.14 31.93
C GLU A 293 -11.54 12.71 30.55
N ALA A 294 -10.87 11.76 29.89
CA ALA A 294 -11.49 10.99 28.79
C ALA A 294 -10.79 9.65 28.58
N GLU A 295 -11.09 8.66 29.44
CA GLU A 295 -10.77 7.25 29.18
C GLU A 295 -11.83 6.60 28.28
N SER A 296 -11.71 6.75 26.97
CA SER A 296 -12.33 5.86 25.97
C SER A 296 -11.69 6.11 24.60
N PRO A 297 -11.50 5.11 23.71
CA PRO A 297 -11.33 5.42 22.29
C PRO A 297 -12.66 6.00 21.80
N ALA A 298 -12.79 7.32 21.86
CA ALA A 298 -13.98 8.04 21.46
C ALA A 298 -14.38 7.62 20.03
N LYS A 299 -15.65 7.25 19.85
CA LYS A 299 -16.22 7.22 18.51
C LYS A 299 -16.16 8.65 17.97
N PHE A 300 -15.24 8.91 17.05
CA PHE A 300 -15.17 10.21 16.41
C PHE A 300 -16.51 10.53 15.75
N SER A 301 -17.04 11.70 16.04
CA SER A 301 -18.14 12.30 15.29
C SER A 301 -17.72 12.56 13.84
N ASP A 302 -18.70 12.70 12.94
CA ASP A 302 -18.42 12.99 11.54
C ASP A 302 -17.63 14.31 11.36
N THR A 303 -17.90 15.32 12.20
CA THR A 303 -17.16 16.59 12.20
C THR A 303 -15.69 16.43 12.59
N GLU A 304 -15.39 15.60 13.59
CA GLU A 304 -14.01 15.33 14.01
C GLU A 304 -13.25 14.55 12.92
N LEU A 305 -13.92 13.61 12.25
CA LEU A 305 -13.34 12.89 11.11
C LEU A 305 -13.02 13.81 9.94
N ASP A 306 -13.90 14.79 9.66
CA ASP A 306 -13.69 15.78 8.61
C ASP A 306 -12.47 16.68 8.89
N GLN A 307 -12.35 17.18 10.13
CA GLN A 307 -11.19 17.97 10.54
C GLN A 307 -9.89 17.16 10.51
N MET A 308 -9.95 15.89 10.94
CA MET A 308 -8.80 15.00 10.90
C MET A 308 -8.37 14.73 9.46
N ALA A 309 -9.32 14.49 8.56
CA ALA A 309 -9.05 14.32 7.13
C ALA A 309 -8.42 15.56 6.50
N LEU A 310 -8.84 16.77 6.88
CA LEU A 310 -8.22 18.01 6.41
C LEU A 310 -6.75 18.11 6.87
N ARG A 311 -6.46 17.88 8.15
CA ARG A 311 -5.08 17.87 8.67
C ARG A 311 -4.22 16.79 8.02
N MET A 312 -4.79 15.63 7.73
CA MET A 312 -4.09 14.56 7.01
C MET A 312 -3.82 14.92 5.56
N PHE A 313 -4.74 15.63 4.90
CA PHE A 313 -4.53 16.14 3.55
C PHE A 313 -3.36 17.12 3.55
N GLU A 314 -3.36 18.10 4.47
CA GLU A 314 -2.24 19.03 4.64
C GLU A 314 -0.91 18.29 4.89
N ALA A 315 -0.89 17.30 5.78
CA ALA A 315 0.31 16.49 6.05
C ALA A 315 0.74 15.60 4.86
N ALA A 316 -0.20 15.25 3.97
CA ALA A 316 0.09 14.46 2.78
C ALA A 316 0.65 15.31 1.65
N THR A 317 0.22 16.57 1.53
CA THR A 317 0.59 17.45 0.41
C THR A 317 1.63 18.50 0.75
N SER A 318 1.89 18.75 2.03
CA SER A 318 2.90 19.71 2.50
C SER A 318 4.26 19.05 2.74
N ARG A 319 5.25 19.89 3.08
CA ARG A 319 6.56 19.41 3.52
C ARG A 319 6.44 18.57 4.78
N ARG A 320 7.03 17.38 4.75
CA ARG A 320 7.11 16.45 5.88
C ARG A 320 8.37 16.68 6.70
N GLN A 321 8.49 15.97 7.82
CA GLN A 321 9.74 15.95 8.59
C GLN A 321 10.83 15.20 7.82
N MET A 322 12.07 15.72 7.84
CA MET A 322 13.21 15.10 7.17
C MET A 322 13.44 13.64 7.62
N GLU A 323 13.20 13.32 8.88
CA GLU A 323 13.29 11.94 9.37
C GLU A 323 12.38 10.99 8.60
N TYR A 324 11.12 11.39 8.35
CA TYR A 324 10.15 10.57 7.62
C TYR A 324 10.49 10.45 6.13
N GLU A 325 11.02 11.50 5.50
CA GLU A 325 11.47 11.42 4.11
C GLU A 325 12.68 10.49 3.95
N LEU A 326 13.67 10.57 4.85
CA LEU A 326 14.82 9.68 4.84
C LEU A 326 14.39 8.23 5.08
N GLU A 327 13.51 8.00 6.06
CA GLU A 327 12.95 6.66 6.31
C GLU A 327 12.22 6.11 5.08
N ALA A 328 11.38 6.93 4.43
CA ALA A 328 10.68 6.55 3.21
C ALA A 328 11.62 6.32 2.01
N ASP A 329 12.68 7.11 1.86
CA ASP A 329 13.70 6.94 0.83
C ASP A 329 14.40 5.58 0.94
N MET A 330 14.83 5.23 2.15
CA MET A 330 15.49 3.95 2.41
C MET A 330 14.52 2.78 2.18
N LEU A 331 13.37 2.79 2.85
CA LEU A 331 12.38 1.71 2.75
C LEU A 331 11.85 1.55 1.32
N GLY A 332 11.51 2.66 0.66
CA GLY A 332 11.02 2.66 -0.71
C GLY A 332 12.03 2.10 -1.71
N THR A 333 13.31 2.47 -1.57
CA THR A 333 14.40 1.89 -2.35
C THR A 333 14.48 0.37 -2.15
N ILE A 334 14.31 -0.10 -0.91
CA ILE A 334 14.34 -1.53 -0.60
C ILE A 334 13.13 -2.27 -1.17
N TYR A 335 11.94 -1.68 -1.13
CA TYR A 335 10.74 -2.29 -1.71
C TYR A 335 10.87 -2.46 -3.23
N ALA A 336 11.30 -1.39 -3.92
CA ALA A 336 11.58 -1.44 -5.35
C ALA A 336 12.68 -2.46 -5.68
N TYR A 337 13.76 -2.48 -4.90
CA TYR A 337 14.85 -3.43 -5.08
C TYR A 337 14.40 -4.90 -4.87
N ARG A 338 13.57 -5.16 -3.86
CA ARG A 338 12.99 -6.49 -3.62
C ARG A 338 12.10 -6.95 -4.77
N ALA A 339 11.41 -6.01 -5.43
CA ALA A 339 10.66 -6.23 -6.66
C ALA A 339 11.56 -6.41 -7.91
N GLY A 340 12.89 -6.29 -7.76
CA GLY A 340 13.89 -6.55 -8.78
C GLY A 340 14.35 -5.32 -9.57
N TYR A 341 13.93 -4.12 -9.17
CA TYR A 341 14.28 -2.86 -9.84
C TYR A 341 15.64 -2.32 -9.38
N ASP A 342 16.23 -1.46 -10.22
CA ASP A 342 17.48 -0.76 -9.92
C ASP A 342 17.37 0.11 -8.65
N PRO A 343 18.14 -0.17 -7.59
CA PRO A 343 18.08 0.59 -6.35
C PRO A 343 18.65 2.02 -6.49
N ALA A 344 19.39 2.34 -7.56
CA ALA A 344 19.85 3.71 -7.83
C ALA A 344 18.73 4.60 -8.40
N ALA A 345 17.58 4.04 -8.78
CA ALA A 345 16.58 4.75 -9.56
C ALA A 345 15.91 5.92 -8.82
N LEU A 346 15.63 5.77 -7.51
CA LEU A 346 15.05 6.86 -6.72
C LEU A 346 16.00 8.07 -6.64
N ALA A 347 17.28 7.83 -6.34
CA ALA A 347 18.29 8.89 -6.33
C ALA A 347 18.42 9.60 -7.69
N ALA A 348 18.28 8.87 -8.80
CA ALA A 348 18.31 9.43 -10.14
C ALA A 348 17.09 10.30 -10.49
N VAL A 349 15.92 10.03 -9.89
CA VAL A 349 14.73 10.89 -10.02
C VAL A 349 14.90 12.13 -9.15
N LEU A 350 15.27 11.96 -7.88
CA LEU A 350 15.51 13.06 -6.94
C LEU A 350 16.55 14.05 -7.48
N GLY A 351 17.68 13.57 -8.00
CA GLY A 351 18.70 14.43 -8.61
C GLY A 351 18.19 15.18 -9.85
N ARG A 352 17.26 14.60 -10.62
CA ARG A 352 16.63 15.34 -11.75
C ARG A 352 15.66 16.39 -11.26
N ILE A 353 14.82 16.04 -10.30
CA ILE A 353 13.93 16.98 -9.62
C ILE A 353 14.78 18.15 -9.13
N GLU A 354 15.88 17.90 -8.42
CA GLU A 354 16.85 18.93 -7.99
C GLU A 354 17.40 19.78 -9.13
N THR A 355 17.73 19.20 -10.29
CA THR A 355 18.27 20.00 -11.43
C THR A 355 17.22 20.87 -12.12
N LEU A 356 15.93 20.55 -12.01
CA LEU A 356 14.86 21.26 -12.71
C LEU A 356 14.46 22.54 -11.94
N THR A 357 15.41 23.42 -11.60
CA THR A 357 15.29 24.56 -10.64
C THR A 357 14.63 25.85 -11.14
N SER A 358 13.79 25.87 -12.19
CA SER A 358 13.15 27.13 -12.61
C SER A 358 12.00 27.54 -11.68
N ARG A 359 11.90 28.81 -11.27
CA ARG A 359 10.84 29.33 -10.36
C ARG A 359 9.40 28.94 -10.77
N ASP A 360 9.10 28.82 -12.07
CA ASP A 360 7.77 28.41 -12.57
C ASP A 360 7.50 26.89 -12.47
N PHE A 361 8.54 26.10 -12.23
CA PHE A 361 8.49 24.64 -12.04
C PHE A 361 8.27 24.28 -10.56
N TRP A 362 8.47 25.23 -9.64
CA TRP A 362 8.40 25.02 -8.20
C TRP A 362 7.28 25.82 -7.56
N HIS A 363 6.29 25.11 -7.03
CA HIS A 363 5.40 25.68 -6.04
C HIS A 363 6.10 25.67 -4.66
N PRO A 364 6.02 26.74 -3.85
CA PRO A 364 6.54 26.76 -2.47
C PRO A 364 6.07 25.58 -1.61
N GLU A 365 4.94 24.99 -1.99
CA GLU A 365 4.26 23.85 -1.37
C GLU A 365 4.63 22.49 -2.00
N SER A 366 5.69 22.39 -2.82
CA SER A 366 6.16 21.09 -3.31
C SER A 366 6.58 20.17 -2.16
N ASN A 367 6.14 18.92 -2.20
CA ASN A 367 6.35 17.94 -1.13
C ASN A 367 7.79 17.40 -1.06
N TRP A 368 8.62 17.61 -2.08
CA TRP A 368 9.96 17.03 -2.17
C TRP A 368 11.07 17.71 -1.33
N GLN A 369 10.78 18.82 -0.63
CA GLN A 369 11.71 19.57 0.24
C GLN A 369 13.02 20.00 -0.45
N TYR A 370 12.96 21.11 -1.19
CA TYR A 370 14.02 21.58 -2.10
C TYR A 370 15.40 21.78 -1.46
N ASP A 371 15.46 22.23 -0.20
CA ASP A 371 16.69 22.49 0.56
C ASP A 371 17.35 21.20 1.08
N ALA A 372 16.66 20.07 0.97
CA ALA A 372 17.11 18.78 1.46
C ALA A 372 17.39 17.74 0.36
N ILE A 373 17.04 18.00 -0.91
CA ILE A 373 17.14 16.97 -1.97
C ILE A 373 18.59 16.49 -2.16
N ALA A 374 19.57 17.39 -2.20
CA ALA A 374 21.00 17.01 -2.27
C ALA A 374 21.39 16.02 -1.16
N GLY A 375 20.96 16.31 0.08
CA GLY A 375 21.24 15.50 1.25
C GLY A 375 20.59 14.11 1.17
N ARG A 376 19.34 14.05 0.69
CA ARG A 376 18.61 12.80 0.42
C ARG A 376 19.28 11.96 -0.66
N VAL A 377 19.62 12.56 -1.81
CA VAL A 377 20.34 11.88 -2.90
C VAL A 377 21.64 11.26 -2.38
N ALA A 378 22.41 12.02 -1.60
CA ALA A 378 23.64 11.51 -0.99
C ALA A 378 23.37 10.37 0.01
N ALA A 379 22.31 10.45 0.82
CA ALA A 379 21.91 9.41 1.76
C ALA A 379 21.51 8.11 1.05
N VAL A 380 20.64 8.20 0.02
CA VAL A 380 20.22 7.05 -0.78
C VAL A 380 21.42 6.40 -1.46
N ASN A 381 22.29 7.18 -2.11
CA ASN A 381 23.48 6.64 -2.77
C ASN A 381 24.42 5.92 -1.80
N ARG A 382 24.67 6.49 -0.60
CA ARG A 382 25.45 5.81 0.44
C ARG A 382 24.80 4.49 0.87
N PHE A 383 23.48 4.50 1.08
CA PHE A 383 22.72 3.31 1.46
C PHE A 383 22.79 2.22 0.38
N VAL A 384 22.54 2.58 -0.88
CA VAL A 384 22.61 1.67 -2.03
C VAL A 384 24.00 1.06 -2.16
N ASN A 385 25.05 1.88 -2.08
CA ASN A 385 26.43 1.40 -2.18
C ASN A 385 26.78 0.42 -1.06
N ALA A 386 26.33 0.68 0.17
CA ALA A 386 26.60 -0.17 1.32
C ALA A 386 25.85 -1.51 1.28
N TYR A 387 24.58 -1.50 0.86
CA TYR A 387 23.68 -2.63 1.07
C TYR A 387 23.16 -3.30 -0.22
N LEU A 388 22.97 -2.55 -1.31
CA LEU A 388 22.20 -2.97 -2.48
C LEU A 388 22.98 -3.03 -3.80
N SER A 389 24.25 -2.59 -3.82
CA SER A 389 25.11 -2.59 -5.02
C SER A 389 25.60 -3.98 -5.45
N LYS A 390 25.31 -5.02 -4.66
CA LYS A 390 25.73 -6.39 -4.96
C LYS A 390 24.88 -6.97 -6.09
N LYS A 391 25.52 -7.24 -7.24
CA LYS A 391 24.94 -7.89 -8.44
C LYS A 391 24.03 -6.97 -9.28
N PRO A 392 24.56 -5.84 -9.80
CA PRO A 392 23.77 -4.88 -10.59
C PRO A 392 23.19 -5.50 -11.87
N GLU A 393 23.79 -6.57 -12.39
CA GLU A 393 23.31 -7.28 -13.58
C GLU A 393 21.94 -7.96 -13.37
N TRP A 394 21.46 -8.00 -12.14
CA TRP A 394 20.13 -8.52 -11.80
C TRP A 394 19.08 -7.43 -11.73
N ASN A 395 19.43 -6.16 -11.81
CA ASN A 395 18.48 -5.07 -11.68
C ASN A 395 17.89 -4.71 -13.04
N VAL A 396 16.59 -4.41 -13.07
CA VAL A 396 15.91 -3.96 -14.30
C VAL A 396 15.52 -2.51 -14.23
N THR A 397 15.47 -1.89 -15.41
CA THR A 397 15.01 -0.51 -15.62
C THR A 397 13.81 -0.43 -16.57
N TYR A 398 13.71 -1.31 -17.58
CA TYR A 398 12.60 -1.40 -18.56
C TYR A 398 12.15 -0.06 -19.19
N SER A 399 13.08 0.68 -19.82
CA SER A 399 12.75 1.94 -20.49
C SER A 399 11.72 1.77 -21.62
N ARG A 400 11.84 0.73 -22.46
CA ARG A 400 10.92 0.52 -23.59
C ARG A 400 9.48 0.31 -23.14
N ARG A 401 9.25 -0.60 -22.19
CA ARG A 401 7.91 -0.88 -21.65
C ARG A 401 7.30 0.36 -20.98
N PHE A 402 8.10 1.11 -20.23
CA PHE A 402 7.67 2.39 -19.65
C PHE A 402 7.24 3.40 -20.71
N MET A 403 8.04 3.58 -21.76
CA MET A 403 7.73 4.52 -22.84
C MET A 403 6.48 4.10 -23.60
N GLU A 404 6.31 2.81 -23.92
CA GLU A 404 5.13 2.32 -24.66
C GLU A 404 3.82 2.43 -23.86
N MET A 405 3.88 2.40 -22.52
CA MET A 405 2.69 2.35 -21.66
C MET A 405 2.33 3.68 -20.99
N LEU A 406 3.29 4.59 -20.79
CA LEU A 406 3.11 5.86 -20.06
C LEU A 406 3.59 7.10 -20.82
N ARG A 407 4.08 6.99 -22.05
CA ARG A 407 4.37 8.13 -22.92
C ARG A 407 3.73 7.93 -24.29
#